data_AF-A0AAV2ZUZ8-F1
#
_entry.id   AF-A0AAV2ZUZ8-F1
#
_cell.length_a   1.000
_cell.length_b   1.000
_cell.length_c   1.000
_cell.angle_alpha   90.00
_cell.angle_beta   90.00
_cell.angle_gamma   90.00
#
_symmetry.space_group_name_H-M   'P 1'
#
loop_
_entity.id
_entity.type
_entity.pdbx_description
1 polymer ?
#
loop_
_entity_poly.entity_id
_entity_poly.type
_entity_poly.pdbx_seq_one_letter_code
_entity_poly.pdbx_strand_id
1 'polypeptide(L)'
;QFGEETFNRAKLLNIGFLEALKDAEYDCFIFSDVDLIPMDDRNLYHCYEQPRHFAIAMDKFGFRLPYAGYFGGVSGLTKAQFLKINGFPNEYWGWGGEDDDIYNRITLNGMKVSRPDIRIGRYRMIKHERDKHNEPNPQRFTKIQNTKVTMKKDGINSLHYRVVHFAKYAMYTNITVEIGKPPPRPARG
;
A
#
# COMPACT_ATOMS: atom_id res chain seq x y z
N GLN A 1 6.96 3.59 11.33
CA GLN A 1 7.27 2.33 12.02
C GLN A 1 8.20 2.64 13.17
N PHE A 2 8.00 2.01 14.33
CA PHE A 2 8.93 2.11 15.47
C PHE A 2 10.12 1.16 15.26
N GLY A 3 11.33 1.66 15.54
CA GLY A 3 12.58 0.88 15.43
C GLY A 3 13.16 0.81 14.01
N GLU A 4 14.31 0.14 13.90
CA GLU A 4 15.16 0.04 12.69
C GLU A 4 15.00 -1.31 11.96
N GLU A 5 13.94 -2.05 12.27
CA GLU A 5 13.65 -3.33 11.61
C GLU A 5 13.20 -3.11 10.16
N THR A 6 13.24 -4.17 9.35
CA THR A 6 12.82 -4.13 7.95
C THR A 6 11.47 -3.45 7.77
N PHE A 7 11.38 -2.53 6.81
CA PHE A 7 10.15 -1.78 6.55
C PHE A 7 9.04 -2.70 6.01
N ASN A 8 7.80 -2.45 6.41
CA ASN A 8 6.63 -3.18 5.89
C ASN A 8 5.49 -2.20 5.54
N ARG A 9 5.49 -1.79 4.26
CA ARG A 9 4.57 -0.80 3.73
C ARG A 9 3.11 -1.23 3.87
N ALA A 10 2.74 -2.37 3.29
CA ALA A 10 1.36 -2.84 3.27
C ALA A 10 0.76 -3.03 4.67
N LYS A 11 1.55 -3.53 5.63
CA LYS A 11 1.12 -3.65 7.03
C LYS A 11 0.85 -2.30 7.68
N LEU A 12 1.68 -1.29 7.43
CA LEU A 12 1.45 0.08 7.93
C LEU A 12 0.19 0.71 7.33
N LEU A 13 -0.12 0.43 6.06
CA LEU A 13 -1.34 0.91 5.42
C LEU A 13 -2.60 0.27 6.04
N ASN A 14 -2.57 -1.02 6.37
CA ASN A 14 -3.64 -1.68 7.15
C ASN A 14 -3.86 -1.02 8.52
N ILE A 15 -2.76 -0.65 9.21
CA ILE A 15 -2.83 0.04 10.49
C ILE A 15 -3.45 1.42 10.33
N GLY A 16 -3.03 2.17 9.31
CA GLY A 16 -3.61 3.48 8.99
C GLY A 16 -5.11 3.41 8.76
N PHE A 17 -5.60 2.38 8.04
CA PHE A 17 -7.03 2.13 7.85
C PHE A 17 -7.77 1.95 9.18
N LEU A 18 -7.26 1.10 10.08
CA LEU A 18 -7.93 0.84 11.37
C LEU A 18 -7.86 2.02 12.33
N GLU A 19 -6.72 2.71 12.41
CA GLU A 19 -6.55 3.84 13.31
C GLU A 19 -7.35 5.07 12.85
N ALA A 20 -7.45 5.33 11.54
CA ALA A 20 -8.29 6.40 11.03
C ALA A 20 -9.77 6.17 11.40
N LEU A 21 -10.25 4.92 11.35
CA LEU A 21 -11.62 4.57 11.74
C LEU A 21 -11.92 4.74 13.23
N LYS A 22 -10.90 4.88 14.10
CA LYS A 22 -11.09 5.23 15.51
C LYS A 22 -11.29 6.73 15.72
N ASP A 23 -10.84 7.56 14.78
CA ASP A 23 -10.93 9.02 14.85
C ASP A 23 -12.25 9.52 14.25
N ALA A 24 -12.68 8.97 13.11
CA ALA A 24 -13.96 9.30 12.49
C ALA A 24 -14.48 8.20 11.56
N GLU A 25 -15.74 8.33 11.14
CA GLU A 25 -16.36 7.47 10.13
C GLU A 25 -15.89 7.86 8.72
N TYR A 26 -14.74 7.31 8.32
CA TYR A 26 -14.23 7.43 6.96
C TYR A 26 -14.76 6.32 6.05
N ASP A 27 -15.28 6.68 4.88
CA ASP A 27 -15.75 5.73 3.85
C ASP A 27 -14.79 5.58 2.67
N CYS A 28 -13.76 6.42 2.59
CA CYS A 28 -12.75 6.41 1.54
C CYS A 28 -11.35 6.51 2.12
N PHE A 29 -10.44 5.67 1.62
CA PHE A 29 -9.06 5.60 2.07
C PHE A 29 -8.13 5.77 0.88
N ILE A 30 -7.26 6.77 0.95
CA ILE A 30 -6.21 7.00 -0.04
C ILE A 30 -4.88 6.59 0.59
N PHE A 31 -4.19 5.65 -0.05
CA PHE A 31 -2.89 5.16 0.34
C PHE A 31 -1.85 5.78 -0.58
N SER A 32 -0.96 6.60 -0.02
CA SER A 32 0.00 7.39 -0.79
C SER A 32 1.42 7.17 -0.27
N ASP A 33 2.35 6.93 -1.19
CA ASP A 33 3.77 7.10 -0.89
C ASP A 33 4.05 8.59 -0.65
N VAL A 34 4.91 8.89 0.34
CA VAL A 34 5.20 10.26 0.79
C VAL A 34 6.03 11.06 -0.23
N ASP A 35 6.70 10.36 -1.14
CA ASP A 35 7.58 10.91 -2.15
C ASP A 35 6.86 11.12 -3.50
N LEU A 36 5.56 10.87 -3.61
CA LEU A 36 4.80 11.01 -4.85
C LEU A 36 3.86 12.21 -4.80
N ILE A 37 4.10 13.19 -5.69
CA ILE A 37 3.30 14.41 -5.79
C ILE A 37 2.52 14.43 -7.11
N PRO A 38 1.18 14.61 -7.09
CA PRO A 38 0.40 14.74 -8.32
C PRO A 38 0.78 16.02 -9.07
N MET A 39 0.86 15.93 -10.39
CA MET A 39 1.22 17.06 -11.26
C MET A 39 0.01 17.80 -11.84
N ASP A 40 -1.21 17.33 -11.53
CA ASP A 40 -2.46 17.85 -12.07
C ASP A 40 -3.57 17.71 -11.01
N ASP A 41 -4.20 18.83 -10.65
CA ASP A 41 -5.22 18.90 -9.60
C ASP A 41 -6.57 18.29 -10.02
N ARG A 42 -6.76 18.02 -11.31
CA ARG A 42 -7.92 17.26 -11.80
C ARG A 42 -7.83 15.77 -11.43
N ASN A 43 -6.69 15.31 -10.92
CA ASN A 43 -6.55 13.97 -10.35
C ASN A 43 -7.10 13.93 -8.92
N LEU A 44 -8.42 14.05 -8.77
CA LEU A 44 -9.08 14.23 -7.49
C LEU A 44 -8.90 13.03 -6.55
N TYR A 45 -8.45 13.27 -5.32
CA TYR A 45 -8.20 12.25 -4.28
C TYR A 45 -9.49 11.83 -3.56
N HIS A 46 -10.27 10.98 -4.23
CA HIS A 46 -11.44 10.33 -3.63
C HIS A 46 -11.64 8.93 -4.23
N CYS A 47 -12.56 8.18 -3.63
CA CYS A 47 -12.86 6.82 -4.04
C CYS A 47 -13.95 6.80 -5.12
N TYR A 48 -13.96 5.71 -5.88
CA TYR A 48 -14.86 5.48 -7.01
C TYR A 48 -15.52 4.10 -6.84
N GLU A 49 -16.45 3.74 -7.75
CA GLU A 49 -17.11 2.42 -7.75
C GLU A 49 -16.14 1.23 -7.82
N GLN A 50 -14.96 1.46 -8.42
CA GLN A 50 -13.88 0.50 -8.56
C GLN A 50 -12.61 1.03 -7.87
N PRO A 51 -11.77 0.15 -7.29
CA PRO A 51 -10.48 0.55 -6.71
C PRO A 51 -9.67 1.43 -7.67
N ARG A 52 -9.21 2.57 -7.17
CA ARG A 52 -8.60 3.63 -7.98
C ARG A 52 -7.09 3.56 -7.89
N HIS A 53 -6.40 3.57 -9.04
CA HIS A 53 -4.96 3.77 -9.13
C HIS A 53 -4.69 5.18 -9.67
N PHE A 54 -4.07 6.03 -8.86
CA PHE A 54 -3.85 7.44 -9.20
C PHE A 54 -2.51 7.66 -9.90
N ALA A 55 -1.45 7.02 -9.41
CA ALA A 55 -0.06 7.20 -9.87
C ALA A 55 0.27 6.41 -11.14
N ILE A 56 -0.47 6.66 -12.22
CA ILE A 56 -0.38 5.84 -13.44
C ILE A 56 0.76 6.25 -14.39
N ALA A 57 1.31 7.45 -14.22
CA ALA A 57 2.38 7.99 -15.04
C ALA A 57 3.41 8.75 -14.18
N MET A 58 4.35 8.02 -13.59
CA MET A 58 5.45 8.63 -12.81
C MET A 58 6.62 9.03 -13.70
N ASP A 59 7.26 10.14 -13.38
CA ASP A 59 8.46 10.63 -14.05
C ASP A 59 9.62 9.60 -14.06
N LYS A 60 9.82 8.87 -12.96
CA LYS A 60 10.83 7.80 -12.85
C LYS A 60 10.66 6.66 -13.86
N PHE A 61 9.44 6.49 -14.38
CA PHE A 61 9.09 5.49 -15.39
C PHE A 61 8.83 6.12 -16.76
N GLY A 62 9.31 7.36 -16.98
CA GLY A 62 9.12 8.08 -18.24
C GLY A 62 7.66 8.43 -18.53
N PHE A 63 6.87 8.68 -17.49
CA PHE A 63 5.43 8.95 -17.57
C PHE A 63 4.61 7.84 -18.25
N ARG A 64 5.04 6.59 -18.07
CA ARG A 64 4.35 5.40 -18.58
C ARG A 64 4.00 4.46 -17.44
N LEU A 65 2.89 3.75 -17.60
CA LEU A 65 2.51 2.68 -16.69
C LEU A 65 3.50 1.50 -16.88
N PRO A 66 4.18 1.01 -15.84
CA PRO A 66 5.19 -0.04 -15.98
C PRO A 66 4.66 -1.34 -16.61
N TYR A 67 3.47 -1.77 -16.18
CA TYR A 67 2.74 -2.92 -16.71
C TYR A 67 1.27 -2.85 -16.29
N ALA A 68 0.39 -3.61 -16.96
CA ALA A 68 -1.07 -3.51 -16.78
C ALA A 68 -1.53 -3.78 -15.34
N GLY A 69 -0.87 -4.70 -14.63
CA GLY A 69 -1.14 -5.05 -13.23
C GLY A 69 -0.55 -4.11 -12.19
N TYR A 70 0.15 -3.05 -12.59
CA TYR A 70 0.80 -2.14 -11.64
C TYR A 70 -0.24 -1.34 -10.84
N PHE A 71 -0.12 -1.37 -9.51
CA PHE A 71 -1.04 -0.71 -8.55
C PHE A 71 -0.29 0.02 -7.42
N GLY A 72 1.01 0.29 -7.60
CA GLY A 72 1.85 0.95 -6.61
C GLY A 72 1.76 2.47 -6.61
N GLY A 73 2.48 3.11 -5.68
CA GLY A 73 2.53 4.56 -5.56
C GLY A 73 1.35 5.14 -4.80
N VAL A 74 0.26 5.47 -5.52
CA VAL A 74 -0.93 6.08 -4.92
C VAL A 74 -2.19 5.35 -5.37
N SER A 75 -2.96 4.84 -4.42
CA SER A 75 -4.21 4.10 -4.66
C SER A 75 -5.33 4.51 -3.71
N GLY A 76 -6.58 4.23 -4.08
CA GLY A 76 -7.75 4.57 -3.29
C GLY A 76 -8.80 3.47 -3.30
N LEU A 77 -9.30 3.12 -2.12
CA LEU A 77 -10.34 2.11 -1.93
C LEU A 77 -11.40 2.64 -0.98
N THR A 78 -12.67 2.39 -1.29
CA THR A 78 -13.74 2.59 -0.31
C THR A 78 -13.57 1.62 0.85
N LYS A 79 -14.16 1.94 2.01
CA LYS A 79 -14.22 1.03 3.17
C LYS A 79 -14.69 -0.37 2.77
N ALA A 80 -15.76 -0.45 1.98
CA ALA A 80 -16.31 -1.71 1.49
C ALA A 80 -15.35 -2.46 0.57
N GLN A 81 -14.68 -1.77 -0.37
CA GLN A 81 -13.69 -2.40 -1.27
C GLN A 81 -12.49 -2.95 -0.49
N PHE A 82 -11.98 -2.18 0.48
CA PHE A 82 -10.84 -2.57 1.31
C PHE A 82 -11.17 -3.78 2.18
N LEU A 83 -12.34 -3.79 2.84
CA LEU A 83 -12.80 -4.93 3.63
C LEU A 83 -13.06 -6.17 2.76
N LYS A 84 -13.59 -6.01 1.55
CA LYS A 84 -13.86 -7.12 0.61
C LYS A 84 -12.61 -7.91 0.26
N ILE A 85 -11.45 -7.26 0.22
CA ILE A 85 -10.16 -7.90 -0.09
C ILE A 85 -9.40 -8.37 1.15
N ASN A 86 -10.00 -8.29 2.35
CA ASN A 86 -9.33 -8.49 3.64
C ASN A 86 -8.14 -7.53 3.86
N GLY A 87 -8.24 -6.31 3.33
CA GLY A 87 -7.12 -5.36 3.28
C GLY A 87 -5.88 -5.89 2.56
N PHE A 88 -4.73 -5.35 2.92
CA PHE A 88 -3.44 -5.61 2.27
C PHE A 88 -2.65 -6.72 2.97
N PRO A 89 -1.67 -7.37 2.32
CA PRO A 89 -0.89 -8.42 2.96
C PRO A 89 0.03 -7.88 4.06
N ASN A 90 0.15 -8.57 5.19
CA ASN A 90 1.05 -8.18 6.29
C ASN A 90 2.44 -8.83 6.18
N GLU A 91 2.64 -9.80 5.31
CA GLU A 91 3.88 -10.57 5.26
C GLU A 91 4.93 -10.06 4.26
N TYR A 92 4.70 -8.89 3.64
CA TYR A 92 5.66 -8.26 2.74
C TYR A 92 6.63 -7.37 3.50
N TRP A 93 7.70 -8.00 4.00
CA TRP A 93 8.83 -7.32 4.63
C TRP A 93 9.89 -6.97 3.58
N GLY A 94 10.24 -5.70 3.50
CA GLY A 94 11.17 -5.14 2.52
C GLY A 94 10.48 -4.73 1.23
N TRP A 95 11.27 -4.47 0.20
CA TRP A 95 10.80 -3.87 -1.03
C TRP A 95 10.18 -4.88 -2.00
N GLY A 96 8.94 -4.61 -2.42
CA GLY A 96 8.35 -5.07 -3.66
C GLY A 96 7.43 -6.28 -3.58
N GLY A 97 6.42 -6.26 -4.46
CA GLY A 97 5.47 -7.34 -4.73
C GLY A 97 4.17 -7.27 -3.91
N GLU A 98 4.09 -6.39 -2.92
CA GLU A 98 2.87 -6.18 -2.14
C GLU A 98 1.79 -5.49 -2.98
N ASP A 99 2.17 -4.53 -3.83
CA ASP A 99 1.23 -3.86 -4.75
C ASP A 99 0.64 -4.83 -5.78
N ASP A 100 1.44 -5.79 -6.24
CA ASP A 100 0.99 -6.85 -7.15
C ASP A 100 0.04 -7.83 -6.45
N ASP A 101 0.29 -8.17 -5.19
CA ASP A 101 -0.63 -8.95 -4.36
C ASP A 101 -1.95 -8.22 -4.17
N ILE A 102 -1.91 -6.91 -3.89
CA ILE A 102 -3.11 -6.07 -3.77
C ILE A 102 -3.90 -6.07 -5.09
N TYR A 103 -3.24 -5.90 -6.24
CA TYR A 103 -3.87 -6.00 -7.55
C TYR A 103 -4.53 -7.37 -7.76
N ASN A 104 -3.85 -8.45 -7.40
CA ASN A 104 -4.40 -9.81 -7.46
C ASN A 104 -5.62 -9.97 -6.55
N ARG A 105 -5.60 -9.45 -5.32
CA ARG A 105 -6.76 -9.50 -4.41
C ARG A 105 -7.98 -8.78 -4.97
N ILE A 106 -7.77 -7.62 -5.60
CA ILE A 106 -8.81 -6.83 -6.26
C ILE A 106 -9.46 -7.65 -7.38
N THR A 107 -8.65 -8.18 -8.29
CA THR A 107 -9.13 -8.95 -9.45
C THR A 107 -9.79 -10.27 -9.04
N LEU A 108 -9.24 -10.99 -8.06
CA LEU A 108 -9.81 -12.22 -7.51
C LEU A 108 -11.17 -11.99 -6.82
N ASN A 109 -11.46 -10.76 -6.37
CA ASN A 109 -12.75 -10.36 -5.82
C ASN A 109 -13.70 -9.73 -6.85
N GLY A 110 -13.41 -9.91 -8.15
CA GLY A 110 -14.24 -9.47 -9.26
C GLY A 110 -14.25 -7.95 -9.46
N MET A 111 -13.33 -7.22 -8.82
CA MET A 111 -13.18 -5.78 -9.01
C MET A 111 -12.14 -5.50 -10.09
N LYS A 112 -12.24 -4.34 -10.73
CA LYS A 112 -11.31 -3.85 -11.76
C LYS A 112 -10.61 -2.61 -11.23
N VAL A 113 -9.40 -2.34 -11.72
CA VAL A 113 -8.69 -1.10 -11.36
C VAL A 113 -9.17 0.03 -12.26
N SER A 114 -9.70 1.10 -11.66
CA SER A 114 -10.01 2.37 -12.32
C SER A 114 -8.76 3.26 -12.37
N ARG A 115 -8.59 4.01 -13.47
CA ARG A 115 -7.44 4.90 -13.70
C ARG A 115 -7.90 6.23 -14.32
N PRO A 116 -7.24 7.36 -14.02
CA PRO A 116 -7.48 8.62 -14.73
C PRO A 116 -6.97 8.57 -16.18
N ASP A 117 -7.25 9.61 -16.96
CA ASP A 117 -6.51 9.89 -18.20
C ASP A 117 -5.01 10.03 -17.88
N ILE A 118 -4.14 9.49 -18.74
CA ILE A 118 -2.69 9.47 -18.53
C ILE A 118 -2.07 10.87 -18.38
N ARG A 119 -2.68 11.91 -18.94
CA ARG A 119 -2.22 13.31 -18.81
C ARG A 119 -2.53 13.86 -17.42
N ILE A 120 -3.62 13.42 -16.80
CA ILE A 120 -4.07 13.83 -15.47
C ILE A 120 -3.37 12.99 -14.39
N GLY A 121 -3.16 11.70 -14.64
CA GLY A 121 -2.54 10.77 -13.70
C GLY A 121 -1.01 10.86 -13.60
N ARG A 122 -0.42 12.02 -13.88
CA ARG A 122 1.03 12.24 -13.83
C ARG A 122 1.51 12.56 -12.43
N TYR A 123 2.63 11.96 -12.05
CA TYR A 123 3.26 12.14 -10.75
C TYR A 123 4.76 12.43 -10.89
N ARG A 124 5.25 13.23 -9.94
CA ARG A 124 6.68 13.47 -9.75
C ARG A 124 7.13 12.77 -8.48
N MET A 125 8.22 11.99 -8.57
CA MET A 125 8.87 11.38 -7.42
C MET A 125 9.90 12.36 -6.82
N ILE A 126 9.80 12.63 -5.52
CA ILE A 126 10.85 13.30 -4.76
C ILE A 126 12.04 12.33 -4.72
N LYS A 127 13.19 12.76 -5.24
CA LYS A 127 14.37 11.90 -5.32
C LYS A 127 14.92 11.62 -3.94
N HIS A 128 15.19 10.35 -3.64
CA HIS A 128 15.89 9.91 -2.45
C HIS A 128 16.82 8.74 -2.80
N GLU A 129 17.86 8.54 -2.00
CA GLU A 129 18.67 7.32 -2.07
C GLU A 129 17.85 6.13 -1.58
N ARG A 130 18.24 4.92 -2.00
CA ARG A 130 17.53 3.72 -1.56
C ARG A 130 17.62 3.57 -0.04
N ASP A 131 16.47 3.50 0.61
CA ASP A 131 16.40 3.41 2.06
C ASP A 131 17.10 2.15 2.59
N LYS A 132 17.92 2.32 3.63
CA LYS A 132 18.45 1.21 4.42
C LYS A 132 17.29 0.41 5.00
N HIS A 133 17.44 -0.90 5.15
CA HIS A 133 16.38 -1.79 5.68
C HIS A 133 15.14 -1.94 4.79
N ASN A 134 15.26 -1.58 3.49
CA ASN A 134 14.25 -1.80 2.45
C ASN A 134 14.82 -2.63 1.29
N GLU A 135 15.57 -3.68 1.63
CA GLU A 135 16.12 -4.63 0.66
C GLU A 135 14.98 -5.35 -0.09
N PRO A 136 15.21 -5.79 -1.34
CA PRO A 136 14.18 -6.51 -2.08
C PRO A 136 13.72 -7.76 -1.33
N ASN A 137 12.41 -7.94 -1.20
CA ASN A 137 11.85 -9.15 -0.59
C ASN A 137 12.21 -10.35 -1.49
N PRO A 138 12.98 -11.35 -0.99
CA PRO A 138 13.41 -12.48 -1.81
C PRO A 138 12.25 -13.41 -2.19
N GLN A 139 11.15 -13.39 -1.43
CA GLN A 139 9.99 -14.24 -1.64
C GLN A 139 8.87 -13.56 -2.45
N ARG A 140 9.08 -12.34 -2.96
CA ARG A 140 8.02 -11.54 -3.59
C ARG A 140 7.25 -12.29 -4.68
N PHE A 141 7.93 -12.99 -5.57
CA PHE A 141 7.29 -13.71 -6.68
C PHE A 141 6.47 -14.91 -6.18
N THR A 142 7.01 -15.67 -5.23
CA THR A 142 6.31 -16.80 -4.60
C THR A 142 5.08 -16.32 -3.82
N LYS A 143 5.16 -15.18 -3.13
CA LYS A 143 4.02 -14.61 -2.41
C LYS A 143 2.91 -14.16 -3.37
N ILE A 144 3.26 -13.48 -4.48
CA ILE A 144 2.31 -13.07 -5.53
C ILE A 144 1.60 -14.28 -6.15
N GLN A 145 2.32 -15.37 -6.43
CA GLN A 145 1.70 -16.60 -6.97
C GLN A 145 0.70 -17.23 -5.99
N ASN A 146 0.91 -17.03 -4.70
CA ASN A 146 0.10 -17.62 -3.64
C ASN A 146 -1.02 -16.70 -3.12
N THR A 147 -1.23 -15.50 -3.69
CA THR A 147 -2.24 -14.53 -3.22
C THR A 147 -3.61 -15.16 -3.01
N LYS A 148 -4.08 -16.01 -3.95
CA LYS A 148 -5.40 -16.66 -3.88
C LYS A 148 -5.57 -17.51 -2.61
N VAL A 149 -4.48 -18.11 -2.12
CA VAL A 149 -4.47 -18.95 -0.92
C VAL A 149 -4.28 -18.10 0.32
N THR A 150 -3.34 -17.14 0.29
CA THR A 150 -2.93 -16.36 1.46
C THR A 150 -3.89 -15.25 1.82
N MET A 151 -4.58 -14.63 0.85
CA MET A 151 -5.40 -13.43 1.11
C MET A 151 -6.53 -13.60 2.13
N LYS A 152 -7.00 -14.84 2.35
CA LYS A 152 -8.01 -15.16 3.37
C LYS A 152 -7.43 -15.23 4.79
N LYS A 153 -6.13 -15.44 4.92
CA LYS A 153 -5.40 -15.64 6.18
C LYS A 153 -4.45 -14.50 6.53
N ASP A 154 -3.96 -13.79 5.52
CA ASP A 154 -3.05 -12.66 5.64
C ASP A 154 -3.74 -11.37 5.21
N GLY A 155 -4.05 -10.50 6.15
CA GLY A 155 -4.80 -9.27 5.92
C GLY A 155 -5.16 -8.54 7.20
N ILE A 156 -6.22 -7.74 7.19
CA ILE A 156 -6.72 -7.05 8.40
C ILE A 156 -7.03 -8.05 9.52
N ASN A 157 -7.56 -9.23 9.16
CA ASN A 157 -7.93 -10.27 10.12
C ASN A 157 -6.74 -10.90 10.88
N SER A 158 -5.51 -10.75 10.38
CA SER A 158 -4.29 -11.24 11.03
C SER A 158 -3.34 -10.11 11.45
N LEU A 159 -3.84 -8.87 11.45
CA LEU A 159 -3.04 -7.70 11.74
C LEU A 159 -2.71 -7.61 13.23
N HIS A 160 -1.43 -7.72 13.55
CA HIS A 160 -0.89 -7.51 14.90
C HIS A 160 0.10 -6.34 14.92
N TYR A 161 -0.14 -5.40 15.84
CA TYR A 161 0.67 -4.21 16.06
C TYR A 161 0.37 -3.61 17.45
N ARG A 162 1.23 -2.69 17.89
CA ARG A 162 1.04 -1.87 19.09
C ARG A 162 1.29 -0.41 18.77
N VAL A 163 0.38 0.48 19.19
CA VAL A 163 0.61 1.92 19.13
C VAL A 163 1.61 2.30 20.21
N VAL A 164 2.74 2.88 19.79
CA VAL A 164 3.83 3.33 20.68
C VAL A 164 3.67 4.82 20.98
N HIS A 165 3.31 5.61 19.98
CA HIS A 165 3.12 7.04 20.13
C HIS A 165 2.03 7.56 19.18
N PHE A 166 1.26 8.53 19.65
CA PHE A 166 0.19 9.19 18.91
C PHE A 166 0.30 10.70 19.12
N ALA A 167 0.41 11.46 18.03
CA ALA A 167 0.52 12.92 18.08
C ALA A 167 -0.30 13.57 16.98
N LYS A 168 -1.15 14.54 17.35
CA LYS A 168 -1.88 15.40 16.42
C LYS A 168 -1.08 16.68 16.20
N TYR A 169 -0.73 16.97 14.95
CA TYR A 169 -0.11 18.21 14.51
C TYR A 169 -1.09 19.04 13.67
N ALA A 170 -0.75 20.29 13.39
CA ALA A 170 -1.61 21.20 12.63
C ALA A 170 -2.00 20.67 11.23
N MET A 171 -1.11 19.92 10.57
CA MET A 171 -1.30 19.46 9.19
C MET A 171 -1.46 17.94 9.03
N TYR A 172 -1.20 17.16 10.09
CA TYR A 172 -1.27 15.70 10.03
C TYR A 172 -1.35 15.08 11.43
N THR A 173 -1.82 13.83 11.51
CA THR A 173 -1.69 13.00 12.70
C THR A 173 -0.58 11.99 12.46
N ASN A 174 0.36 11.88 13.40
CA ASN A 174 1.40 10.86 13.39
C ASN A 174 1.03 9.72 14.34
N ILE A 175 1.08 8.50 13.82
CA ILE A 175 0.90 7.28 14.61
C ILE A 175 2.14 6.42 14.46
N THR A 176 2.92 6.34 15.52
CA THR A 176 4.10 5.48 15.57
C THR A 176 3.71 4.13 16.16
N VAL A 177 3.97 3.07 15.39
CA VAL A 177 3.53 1.71 15.70
C VAL A 177 4.68 0.72 15.65
N GLU A 178 4.67 -0.22 16.59
CA GLU A 178 5.51 -1.42 16.59
C GLU A 178 4.74 -2.55 15.90
N ILE A 179 5.36 -3.15 14.87
CA ILE A 179 4.68 -4.11 13.98
C ILE A 179 5.32 -5.50 13.99
N GLY A 180 6.19 -5.79 14.96
CA GLY A 180 6.97 -7.02 15.04
C GLY A 180 8.17 -7.02 14.09
N LYS A 181 8.71 -8.22 13.83
CA LYS A 181 9.90 -8.44 13.02
C LYS A 181 9.59 -9.35 11.82
N PRO A 182 10.37 -9.27 10.72
CA PRO A 182 10.27 -10.25 9.65
C PRO A 182 10.51 -11.67 10.20
N PRO A 183 9.79 -12.69 9.67
CA PRO A 183 10.09 -14.07 10.03
C PRO A 183 11.54 -14.43 9.67
N PRO A 184 12.18 -15.36 10.40
CA PRO A 184 13.54 -15.78 10.10
C PRO A 184 13.66 -16.19 8.64
N ARG A 185 14.74 -15.77 7.97
CA ARG A 185 15.01 -16.25 6.61
C ARG A 185 15.13 -17.78 6.66
N PRO A 186 14.46 -18.53 5.76
CA PRO A 186 14.72 -19.95 5.64
C PRO A 186 16.23 -20.15 5.47
N ALA A 187 16.80 -21.11 6.21
CA ALA A 187 18.17 -21.52 5.97
C ALA A 187 18.32 -21.83 4.48
N ARG A 188 19.35 -21.28 3.84
CA ARG A 188 19.70 -21.68 2.48
C ARG A 188 20.10 -23.16 2.58
N GLY A 189 19.21 -24.04 2.14
CA GLY A 189 19.55 -25.44 1.84
C GLY A 189 20.47 -25.51 0.64
#